data_AF-A0A954JQK6-F1
#
_entry.id   AF-A0A954JQK6-F1
#
_cell.length_a   1.000
_cell.length_b   1.000
_cell.length_c   1.000
_cell.angle_alpha   90.00
_cell.angle_beta   90.00
_cell.angle_gamma   90.00
#
_symmetry.space_group_name_H-M   'P 1'
#
loop_
_entity.id
_entity.type
_entity.pdbx_description
1 polymer ?
#
loop_
_entity_poly.entity_id
_entity_poly.type
_entity_poly.pdbx_seq_one_letter_code
_entity_poly.pdbx_strand_id
1 'polypeptide(L)'
;MKLSDLQYSLPARCIAQHAVEPRDAARILVQGLEDAHPLHAHVRDLPGLLRAGDLLVFNDTKVLPARVWARRATGAKVEVLFLEPAGAEELWTCMVKPAKKPHGGEVLAGPGGLELHMVERLLDENGAPGAYWTVRLSDP
;
A
#
# COMPACT_ATOMS: atom_id res chain seq x y z
N MET A 1 16.26 7.67 -18.36
CA MET A 1 16.89 8.03 -17.07
C MET A 1 17.78 6.89 -16.65
N LYS A 2 19.09 7.11 -16.48
CA LYS A 2 20.03 6.10 -16.00
C LYS A 2 20.11 6.21 -14.47
N LEU A 3 20.41 5.09 -13.80
CA LEU A 3 20.58 5.10 -12.33
C LEU A 3 21.66 6.10 -11.88
N SER A 4 22.71 6.27 -12.69
CA SER A 4 23.79 7.23 -12.46
C SER A 4 23.32 8.67 -12.31
N ASP A 5 22.21 9.03 -12.96
CA ASP A 5 21.68 10.40 -12.97
C ASP A 5 21.08 10.78 -11.60
N LEU A 6 20.89 9.78 -10.71
CA LEU A 6 20.38 9.94 -9.34
C LEU A 6 21.46 9.83 -8.26
N GLN A 7 22.73 9.68 -8.66
CA GLN A 7 23.81 9.44 -7.72
C GLN A 7 24.40 10.76 -7.19
N TYR A 8 24.52 10.87 -5.87
CA TYR A 8 25.14 12.02 -5.20
C TYR A 8 26.07 11.56 -4.08
N SER A 9 26.99 12.43 -3.68
CA SER A 9 27.89 12.15 -2.55
C SER A 9 27.14 12.32 -1.23
N LEU A 10 26.86 11.21 -0.55
CA LEU A 10 26.25 11.18 0.78
C LEU A 10 27.25 10.63 1.80
N PRO A 11 27.91 11.50 2.60
CA PRO A 11 28.77 11.02 3.67
C PRO A 11 27.98 10.19 4.69
N ALA A 12 28.52 9.04 5.12
CA ALA A 12 27.84 8.14 6.06
C ALA A 12 27.42 8.82 7.37
N ARG A 13 28.22 9.79 7.86
CA ARG A 13 27.91 10.59 9.05
C ARG A 13 26.65 11.45 8.93
N CYS A 14 26.19 11.72 7.71
CA CYS A 14 24.98 12.50 7.45
C CYS A 14 23.71 11.63 7.46
N ILE A 15 23.85 10.31 7.60
CA ILE A 15 22.73 9.38 7.72
C ILE A 15 22.38 9.25 9.20
N ALA A 16 21.22 9.79 9.60
CA ALA A 16 20.74 9.69 10.97
C ALA A 16 20.56 8.22 11.37
N GLN A 17 21.19 7.83 12.48
CA GLN A 17 21.07 6.48 13.05
C GLN A 17 19.90 6.37 14.04
N HIS A 18 19.49 7.51 14.61
CA HIS A 18 18.36 7.64 15.51
C HIS A 18 17.59 8.92 15.15
N ALA A 19 16.30 8.96 15.45
CA ALA A 19 15.52 10.18 15.34
C ALA A 19 16.03 11.23 16.34
N VAL A 20 15.91 12.51 15.98
CA VAL A 20 16.13 13.62 16.92
C VAL A 20 14.93 13.74 17.86
N GLU A 21 15.19 14.10 19.11
CA GLU A 21 14.15 14.36 20.11
C GLU A 21 14.28 15.79 20.67
N PRO A 22 13.18 16.57 20.71
CA PRO A 22 11.82 16.23 20.26
C PRO A 22 11.73 16.07 18.73
N ARG A 23 10.82 15.21 18.25
CA ARG A 23 10.66 14.89 16.81
C ARG A 23 10.53 16.10 15.89
N ASP A 24 9.89 17.17 16.37
CA ASP A 24 9.67 18.41 15.61
C ASP A 24 10.93 19.31 15.50
N ALA A 25 12.03 18.94 16.16
CA ALA A 25 13.35 19.56 16.02
C ALA A 25 14.14 19.01 14.82
N ALA A 26 13.57 18.09 14.04
CA ALA A 26 14.17 17.69 12.77
C ALA A 26 14.21 18.87 11.79
N ARG A 27 15.27 18.94 10.98
CA ARG A 27 15.43 19.98 9.96
C ARG A 27 14.50 19.70 8.76
N ILE A 28 13.88 20.74 8.23
CA ILE A 28 13.18 20.75 6.95
C ILE A 28 13.99 21.60 5.96
N LEU A 29 14.12 21.11 4.73
CA LEU A 29 14.56 21.89 3.58
C LEU A 29 13.33 22.29 2.75
N VAL A 30 13.05 23.58 2.65
CA VAL A 30 11.96 24.12 1.85
C VAL A 30 12.53 24.61 0.52
N GLN A 31 12.06 24.05 -0.59
CA GLN A 31 12.52 24.35 -1.94
C GLN A 31 11.32 24.66 -2.84
N GLY A 32 11.49 25.56 -3.82
CA GLY A 32 10.45 25.83 -4.83
C GLY A 32 9.45 26.93 -4.47
N LEU A 33 9.77 27.77 -3.47
CA LEU A 33 9.10 29.06 -3.30
C LEU A 33 9.61 29.99 -4.41
N GLU A 34 8.71 30.59 -5.20
CA GLU A 34 8.93 31.56 -6.31
C GLU A 34 10.39 32.07 -6.45
N ASP A 35 11.22 31.33 -7.20
CA ASP A 35 12.64 31.64 -7.50
C ASP A 35 13.55 31.94 -6.28
N ALA A 36 13.14 31.54 -5.09
CA ALA A 36 13.88 31.72 -3.86
C ALA A 36 14.93 30.62 -3.67
N HIS A 37 16.04 31.00 -3.02
CA HIS A 37 17.00 30.03 -2.52
C HIS A 37 16.33 29.06 -1.53
N PRO A 38 16.79 27.79 -1.47
CA PRO A 38 16.32 26.85 -0.45
C PRO A 38 16.34 27.47 0.95
N LEU A 39 15.23 27.36 1.66
CA LEU A 39 15.09 27.80 3.04
C LEU A 39 15.34 26.62 3.97
N HIS A 40 16.16 26.84 5.00
CA HIS A 40 16.38 25.90 6.08
C HIS A 40 15.48 26.25 7.27
N ALA A 41 14.68 25.29 7.71
CA ALA A 41 13.76 25.43 8.83
C ALA A 41 13.75 24.15 9.69
N HIS A 42 12.86 24.07 10.67
CA HIS A 42 12.56 22.86 11.44
C HIS A 42 11.12 22.40 11.22
N VAL A 43 10.81 21.15 11.57
CA VAL A 43 9.45 20.60 11.45
C VAL A 43 8.44 21.41 12.27
N ARG A 44 8.82 21.92 13.44
CA ARG A 44 7.98 22.81 14.25
C ARG A 44 7.58 24.12 13.55
N ASP A 45 8.33 24.54 12.53
CA ASP A 45 8.04 25.76 11.77
C ASP A 45 7.00 25.51 10.66
N LEU A 46 6.67 24.23 10.38
CA LEU A 46 5.76 23.83 9.31
C LEU A 46 4.41 24.58 9.32
N PRO A 47 3.73 24.80 10.45
CA PRO A 47 2.47 25.55 10.46
C PRO A 47 2.60 26.97 9.89
N GLY A 48 3.76 27.62 10.03
CA GLY A 48 4.02 28.96 9.48
C GLY A 48 4.36 28.96 7.99
N LEU A 49 4.60 27.79 7.39
CA LEU A 49 4.86 27.62 5.95
C LEU A 49 3.58 27.32 5.15
N LEU A 50 2.48 27.01 5.83
CA LEU A 50 1.20 26.68 5.23
C LEU A 50 0.30 27.91 5.13
N ARG A 51 -0.61 27.88 4.18
CA ARG A 51 -1.66 28.90 4.00
C ARG A 51 -2.99 28.37 4.55
N ALA A 52 -3.85 29.30 4.95
CA ALA A 52 -5.21 28.95 5.33
C ALA A 52 -5.93 28.27 4.14
N GLY A 53 -6.49 27.09 4.39
CA GLY A 53 -7.15 26.27 3.37
C GLY A 53 -6.28 25.15 2.78
N ASP A 54 -5.00 25.07 3.12
CA ASP A 54 -4.15 23.95 2.70
C ASP A 54 -4.62 22.62 3.33
N LEU A 55 -4.59 21.54 2.53
CA LEU A 55 -4.92 20.19 2.96
C LEU A 55 -3.65 19.39 3.27
N LEU A 56 -3.51 18.95 4.52
CA LEU A 56 -2.47 17.99 4.89
C LEU A 56 -3.01 16.57 4.78
N VAL A 57 -2.47 15.80 3.84
CA VAL A 57 -2.77 14.38 3.68
C VAL A 57 -1.73 13.57 4.43
N PHE A 58 -2.14 12.94 5.52
CA PHE A 58 -1.28 12.04 6.29
C PHE A 58 -1.53 10.60 5.87
N ASN A 59 -0.46 9.81 5.81
CA ASN A 59 -0.57 8.37 5.68
C ASN A 59 -0.63 7.74 7.08
N ASP A 60 -1.82 7.31 7.49
CA ASP A 60 -2.01 6.45 8.66
C ASP A 60 -1.99 4.99 8.21
N THR A 61 -0.84 4.32 8.33
CA THR A 61 -0.69 2.92 7.91
C THR A 61 -1.16 1.98 9.02
N LYS A 62 -2.20 1.18 8.75
CA LYS A 62 -2.64 0.09 9.63
C LYS A 62 -2.28 -1.26 9.02
N VAL A 63 -1.63 -2.12 9.81
CA VAL A 63 -1.42 -3.52 9.43
C VAL A 63 -2.69 -4.29 9.73
N LEU A 64 -3.51 -4.55 8.70
CA LEU A 64 -4.63 -5.47 8.82
C LEU A 64 -4.10 -6.91 8.69
N PRO A 65 -4.31 -7.81 9.67
CA PRO A 65 -3.95 -9.22 9.56
C PRO A 65 -4.97 -9.94 8.66
N ALA A 66 -4.97 -9.57 7.39
CA ALA A 66 -5.99 -9.92 6.42
C ALA A 66 -5.43 -10.90 5.36
N ARG A 67 -4.40 -11.66 5.72
CA ARG A 67 -3.76 -12.63 4.81
C ARG A 67 -4.12 -14.05 5.19
N VAL A 68 -4.63 -14.80 4.22
CA VAL A 68 -4.89 -16.24 4.35
C VAL A 68 -4.16 -17.03 3.26
N TRP A 69 -3.82 -18.26 3.59
CA TRP A 69 -3.34 -19.25 2.63
C TRP A 69 -4.48 -20.19 2.28
N ALA A 70 -4.81 -20.27 1.00
CA ALA A 70 -5.85 -21.13 0.47
C ALA A 70 -5.28 -22.16 -0.52
N ARG A 71 -6.10 -23.15 -0.88
CA ARG A 71 -5.75 -24.18 -1.84
C ARG A 71 -6.82 -24.29 -2.92
N ARG A 72 -6.35 -24.42 -4.16
CA ARG A 72 -7.19 -24.80 -5.29
C ARG A 72 -7.57 -26.28 -5.18
N ALA A 73 -8.61 -26.71 -5.90
CA ALA A 73 -8.93 -28.13 -6.05
C ALA A 73 -7.76 -28.96 -6.63
N THR A 74 -6.88 -28.33 -7.42
CA THR A 74 -5.65 -28.94 -7.95
C THR A 74 -4.56 -29.16 -6.89
N GLY A 75 -4.77 -28.74 -5.64
CA GLY A 75 -3.80 -28.80 -4.55
C GLY A 75 -2.78 -27.65 -4.52
N ALA A 76 -2.75 -26.81 -5.56
CA ALA A 76 -1.88 -25.65 -5.64
C ALA A 76 -2.22 -24.62 -4.56
N LYS A 77 -1.19 -24.12 -3.86
CA LYS A 77 -1.30 -23.07 -2.84
C LYS A 77 -1.49 -21.70 -3.48
N VAL A 78 -2.33 -20.88 -2.83
CA VAL A 78 -2.63 -19.51 -3.22
C VAL A 78 -2.60 -18.64 -1.95
N GLU A 79 -1.95 -17.50 -2.03
CA GLU A 79 -1.99 -16.43 -1.04
C GLU A 79 -3.14 -15.48 -1.40
N VAL A 80 -3.99 -15.16 -0.42
CA VAL A 80 -5.10 -14.22 -0.57
C VAL A 80 -4.96 -13.15 0.51
N LEU A 81 -4.82 -11.90 0.08
CA LEU A 81 -4.77 -10.73 0.96
C LEU A 81 -6.07 -9.95 0.78
N PHE A 82 -6.88 -9.89 1.82
CA PHE A 82 -8.07 -9.06 1.91
C PHE A 82 -7.69 -7.59 2.01
N LEU A 83 -8.36 -6.74 1.24
CA LEU A 83 -8.07 -5.31 1.17
C LEU A 83 -9.22 -4.50 1.78
N GLU A 84 -10.41 -4.66 1.22
CA GLU A 84 -11.60 -3.93 1.64
C GLU A 84 -12.89 -4.69 1.28
N PRO A 85 -14.00 -4.46 2.01
CA PRO A 85 -15.31 -4.96 1.62
C PRO A 85 -15.75 -4.40 0.26
N ALA A 86 -16.29 -5.25 -0.61
CA ALA A 86 -16.68 -4.93 -1.99
C ALA A 86 -18.21 -4.90 -2.16
N GLY A 87 -18.87 -3.98 -1.46
CA GLY A 87 -20.32 -3.77 -1.57
C GLY A 87 -21.14 -4.67 -0.63
N ALA A 88 -21.82 -5.68 -1.19
CA ALA A 88 -22.76 -6.54 -0.45
C ALA A 88 -22.09 -7.30 0.70
N GLU A 89 -22.89 -7.77 1.66
CA GLU A 89 -22.41 -8.65 2.74
C GLU A 89 -21.60 -9.81 2.13
N GLU A 90 -20.44 -10.10 2.73
CA GLU A 90 -19.52 -11.20 2.36
C GLU A 90 -18.68 -11.03 1.08
N LEU A 91 -18.78 -9.90 0.35
CA LEU A 91 -17.88 -9.60 -0.77
C LEU A 91 -16.66 -8.81 -0.33
N TRP A 92 -15.50 -9.19 -0.84
CA TRP A 92 -14.22 -8.55 -0.56
C TRP A 92 -13.38 -8.36 -1.80
N THR A 93 -12.73 -7.20 -1.90
CA THR A 93 -11.62 -6.98 -2.81
C THR A 93 -10.38 -7.63 -2.21
N CYS A 94 -9.79 -8.58 -2.93
CA CYS A 94 -8.62 -9.33 -2.51
C CYS A 94 -7.49 -9.24 -3.52
N MET A 95 -6.25 -9.18 -3.07
CA MET A 95 -5.08 -9.46 -3.91
C MET A 95 -4.70 -10.94 -3.79
N VAL A 96 -4.55 -11.61 -4.93
CA VAL A 96 -4.34 -13.06 -5.02
C VAL A 96 -3.02 -13.38 -5.70
N LYS A 97 -2.21 -14.24 -5.08
CA LYS A 97 -0.90 -14.67 -5.61
C LYS A 97 -0.78 -16.21 -5.59
N PRO A 98 -0.46 -16.87 -6.72
CA PRO A 98 -0.23 -16.31 -8.06
C PRO A 98 -1.53 -15.90 -8.76
N ALA A 99 -1.58 -14.64 -9.22
CA ALA A 99 -2.76 -13.96 -9.76
C ALA A 99 -3.45 -14.63 -10.97
N LYS A 100 -2.67 -15.26 -11.86
CA LYS A 100 -3.15 -15.77 -13.15
C LYS A 100 -3.71 -17.20 -13.10
N LYS A 101 -3.59 -17.89 -11.97
CA LYS A 101 -4.00 -19.30 -11.88
C LYS A 101 -5.50 -19.47 -11.60
N PRO A 102 -6.12 -18.69 -10.69
CA PRO A 102 -7.55 -18.79 -10.45
C PRO A 102 -8.37 -18.27 -11.63
N HIS A 103 -9.58 -18.79 -11.80
CA HIS A 103 -10.57 -18.34 -12.78
C HIS A 103 -11.90 -17.99 -12.08
N GLY A 104 -12.75 -17.20 -12.73
CA GLY A 104 -14.08 -16.88 -12.20
C GLY A 104 -14.90 -18.15 -11.99
N GLY A 105 -15.60 -18.22 -10.86
CA GLY A 105 -16.35 -19.38 -10.39
C GLY A 105 -15.53 -20.43 -9.64
N GLU A 106 -14.21 -20.30 -9.56
CA GLU A 106 -13.38 -21.23 -8.78
C GLU A 106 -13.59 -21.04 -7.27
N VAL A 107 -13.60 -22.14 -6.51
CA VAL A 107 -13.64 -22.12 -5.04
C VAL A 107 -12.28 -22.50 -4.49
N LEU A 108 -11.72 -21.67 -3.61
CA LEU A 108 -10.48 -21.97 -2.89
C LEU A 108 -10.79 -22.37 -1.45
N ALA A 109 -10.19 -23.48 -1.01
CA ALA A 109 -10.30 -23.94 0.37
C ALA A 109 -9.31 -23.17 1.26
N GLY A 110 -9.85 -22.34 2.15
CA GLY A 110 -9.14 -21.57 3.16
C GLY A 110 -8.98 -22.32 4.50
N PRO A 111 -8.40 -21.67 5.51
CA PRO A 111 -8.28 -22.23 6.85
C PRO A 111 -9.64 -22.33 7.55
N GLY A 112 -9.80 -23.30 8.46
CA GLY A 112 -10.99 -23.40 9.32
C GLY A 112 -12.29 -23.78 8.61
N GLY A 113 -12.23 -24.19 7.34
CA GLY A 113 -13.42 -24.49 6.53
C GLY A 113 -13.89 -23.31 5.67
N LEU A 114 -13.24 -22.15 5.76
CA LEU A 114 -13.54 -20.98 4.94
C LEU A 114 -13.45 -21.31 3.45
N GLU A 115 -14.50 -21.01 2.70
CA GLU A 115 -14.49 -21.08 1.25
C GLU A 115 -14.39 -19.69 0.62
N LEU A 116 -13.52 -19.56 -0.37
CA LEU A 116 -13.27 -18.33 -1.11
C LEU A 116 -13.75 -18.51 -2.55
N HIS A 117 -14.90 -17.93 -2.86
CA HIS A 117 -15.51 -18.01 -4.19
C HIS A 117 -15.01 -16.87 -5.06
N MET A 118 -14.22 -17.20 -6.08
CA MET A 118 -13.64 -16.23 -7.00
C MET A 118 -14.74 -15.69 -7.92
N VAL A 119 -15.22 -14.47 -7.70
CA VAL A 119 -16.34 -13.90 -8.47
C VAL A 119 -15.84 -13.32 -9.79
N GLU A 120 -14.96 -12.32 -9.71
CA GLU A 120 -14.49 -11.57 -10.88
C GLU A 120 -13.03 -11.15 -10.67
N ARG A 121 -12.25 -11.17 -11.74
CA ARG A 121 -10.89 -10.62 -11.74
C ARG A 121 -10.94 -9.16 -12.17
N LEU A 122 -10.44 -8.29 -11.31
CA LEU A 122 -10.38 -6.86 -11.57
C LEU A 122 -9.24 -6.53 -12.54
N LEU A 123 -9.50 -5.56 -13.40
CA LEU A 123 -8.49 -4.99 -14.29
C LEU A 123 -7.61 -4.01 -13.50
N ASP A 124 -6.33 -3.96 -13.84
CA ASP A 124 -5.45 -2.90 -13.36
C ASP A 124 -5.73 -1.57 -14.09
N GLU A 125 -5.00 -0.53 -13.69
CA GLU A 125 -5.08 0.82 -14.28
C GLU A 125 -4.82 0.87 -15.79
N ASN A 126 -4.22 -0.17 -16.37
CA ASN A 126 -3.96 -0.30 -17.81
C ASN A 126 -4.98 -1.20 -18.53
N GLY A 127 -6.06 -1.60 -17.84
CA GLY A 127 -7.06 -2.51 -18.38
C GLY A 127 -6.58 -3.95 -18.52
N ALA A 128 -5.41 -4.31 -17.97
CA ALA A 128 -4.89 -5.66 -18.00
C ALA A 128 -5.39 -6.43 -16.77
N PRO A 129 -5.76 -7.72 -16.93
CA PRO A 129 -6.32 -8.45 -15.80
C PRO A 129 -5.21 -8.73 -14.77
N GLY A 130 -5.34 -8.10 -13.60
CA GLY A 130 -4.28 -7.98 -12.58
C GLY A 130 -4.32 -9.06 -11.50
N ALA A 131 -3.77 -8.74 -10.32
CA ALA A 131 -3.78 -9.61 -9.14
C ALA A 131 -5.01 -9.46 -8.26
N TYR A 132 -5.89 -8.52 -8.57
CA TYR A 132 -7.04 -8.18 -7.75
C TYR A 132 -8.29 -8.94 -8.18
N TRP A 133 -9.07 -9.37 -7.20
CA TRP A 133 -10.26 -10.18 -7.38
C TRP A 133 -11.36 -9.73 -6.43
N THR A 134 -12.59 -9.77 -6.92
CA THR A 134 -13.77 -9.82 -6.06
C THR A 134 -13.94 -11.27 -5.59
N VAL A 135 -13.96 -11.48 -4.27
CA VAL A 135 -14.09 -12.78 -3.63
C VAL A 135 -15.30 -12.76 -2.72
N ARG A 136 -16.16 -13.77 -2.82
CA ARG A 136 -17.24 -14.01 -1.86
C ARG A 136 -16.78 -15.00 -0.80
N LEU A 137 -17.04 -14.68 0.45
CA LEU A 137 -16.81 -15.57 1.58
C LEU A 137 -18.04 -16.41 1.87
N SER A 138 -17.83 -17.68 2.17
CA SER A 138 -18.85 -18.52 2.81
C SER A 138 -18.17 -19.34 3.90
N ASP A 139 -18.79 -19.37 5.08
CA ASP A 139 -18.43 -20.30 6.14
C ASP A 139 -19.20 -21.63 5.96
N PRO A 140 -18.72 -22.75 6.54
CA PRO A 140 -19.40 -24.05 6.50
C PRO A 140 -20.83 -24.06 7.06
#